data_AF-A0AA90Z3W7-F1
#
_entry.id   AF-A0AA90Z3W7-F1
#
_cell.length_a   1.000
_cell.length_b   1.000
_cell.length_c   1.000
_cell.angle_alpha   90.00
_cell.angle_beta   90.00
_cell.angle_gamma   90.00
#
_symmetry.space_group_name_H-M   'P 1'
#
loop_
_entity.id
_entity.type
_entity.pdbx_description
1 polymer ?
#
loop_
_entity_poly.entity_id
_entity_poly.type
_entity_poly.pdbx_seq_one_letter_code
_entity_poly.pdbx_strand_id
1 'polypeptide(L)'
;MRLALFILFPIIFVGLLVFLIFGLKPPNSIKLAAGINGGGYCQVGQLYKAELARDGIQVVLVETEGSVENIQRLVSGEVDAAFVQGGLELPQDESLQSLGAFFLNRWWCSAESLVQSELMQENGETYALLQDLRRLVLAPPL
;
A
#
# COMPACT_ATOMS: atom_id res chain seq x y z
N MET A 1 -42.16 -26.16 -19.80
CA MET A 1 -40.90 -26.38 -19.04
C MET A 1 -39.69 -25.74 -19.70
N ARG A 2 -39.42 -25.95 -21.00
CA ARG A 2 -38.25 -25.37 -21.69
C ARG A 2 -38.21 -23.83 -21.73
N LEU A 3 -39.34 -23.18 -22.01
CA LEU A 3 -39.43 -21.71 -22.07
C LEU A 3 -39.13 -21.03 -20.72
N ALA A 4 -39.58 -21.64 -19.61
CA ALA A 4 -39.32 -21.13 -18.26
C ALA A 4 -37.83 -21.20 -17.90
N LEU A 5 -37.12 -22.25 -18.31
CA LEU A 5 -35.67 -22.38 -18.14
C LEU A 5 -34.90 -21.30 -18.92
N PHE A 6 -35.35 -20.97 -20.14
CA PHE A 6 -34.74 -19.91 -20.95
C PHE A 6 -34.90 -18.51 -20.36
N ILE A 7 -35.94 -18.27 -19.56
CA ILE A 7 -36.17 -16.99 -18.87
C ILE A 7 -35.49 -16.96 -17.49
N LEU A 8 -35.51 -18.08 -16.76
CA LEU A 8 -34.94 -18.17 -15.41
C LEU A 8 -33.39 -18.10 -15.44
N PHE A 9 -32.76 -18.73 -16.43
CA PHE A 9 -31.30 -18.77 -16.57
C PHE A 9 -30.65 -17.37 -16.67
N PRO A 10 -31.07 -16.46 -17.57
CA PRO A 10 -30.48 -15.12 -17.64
C PRO A 10 -30.77 -14.30 -16.38
N ILE A 11 -31.93 -14.48 -15.73
CA ILE A 11 -32.24 -13.78 -14.47
C ILE A 11 -31.27 -14.21 -13.36
N ILE A 12 -31.03 -15.51 -13.21
CA ILE A 12 -30.06 -16.04 -12.24
C ILE A 12 -28.64 -15.58 -12.59
N PHE A 13 -28.28 -15.60 -13.87
CA PHE A 13 -26.95 -15.17 -14.33
C PHE A 13 -26.70 -13.69 -14.05
N VAL A 14 -27.66 -12.82 -14.35
CA VAL A 14 -27.60 -11.39 -14.03
C VAL A 14 -27.57 -11.18 -12.52
N GLY A 15 -28.39 -11.91 -11.76
CA GLY A 15 -28.38 -11.85 -10.30
C GLY A 15 -27.03 -12.24 -9.69
N LEU A 16 -26.39 -13.30 -10.21
CA LEU A 16 -25.06 -13.74 -9.80
C LEU A 16 -24.00 -12.69 -10.15
N LEU A 17 -24.07 -12.10 -11.34
CA LEU A 17 -23.14 -11.06 -11.78
C LEU A 17 -23.24 -9.82 -10.89
N VAL A 18 -24.46 -9.37 -10.60
CA VAL A 18 -24.72 -8.26 -9.68
C VAL A 18 -24.19 -8.61 -8.28
N PHE A 19 -24.48 -9.80 -7.77
CA PHE A 19 -23.99 -10.26 -6.47
C PHE A 19 -22.46 -10.23 -6.38
N LEU A 20 -21.77 -10.72 -7.42
CA LEU A 20 -20.30 -10.69 -7.50
C LEU A 20 -19.75 -9.25 -7.52
N ILE A 21 -20.38 -8.34 -8.25
CA ILE A 21 -19.98 -6.93 -8.31
C ILE A 21 -20.19 -6.24 -6.95
N PHE A 22 -21.30 -6.52 -6.27
CA PHE A 22 -21.58 -5.95 -4.95
C PHE A 22 -20.65 -6.52 -3.86
N GLY A 23 -20.18 -7.77 -4.00
CA GLY A 23 -19.19 -8.36 -3.10
C GLY A 23 -17.81 -7.68 -3.16
N LEU A 24 -17.51 -6.94 -4.21
CA LEU A 24 -16.26 -6.18 -4.39
C LEU A 24 -16.33 -4.75 -3.83
N LYS A 25 -17.42 -4.37 -3.16
CA LYS A 25 -17.62 -2.99 -2.71
C LYS A 25 -16.45 -2.58 -1.78
N PRO A 26 -15.66 -1.55 -2.15
CA PRO A 26 -14.56 -1.10 -1.32
C PRO A 26 -15.09 -0.60 0.03
N PRO A 27 -14.29 -0.73 1.10
CA PRO A 27 -14.69 -0.25 2.41
C PRO A 27 -14.95 1.26 2.37
N ASN A 28 -15.99 1.71 3.07
CA ASN A 28 -16.36 3.14 3.09
C ASN A 28 -15.38 3.99 3.94
N SER A 29 -14.51 3.35 4.72
CA SER A 29 -13.50 4.00 5.55
C SER A 29 -12.23 3.16 5.60
N ILE A 30 -11.07 3.82 5.57
CA ILE A 30 -9.73 3.22 5.66
C ILE A 30 -8.89 4.04 6.63
N LYS A 31 -8.31 3.38 7.64
CA LYS A 31 -7.28 3.95 8.52
C LYS A 31 -5.91 3.77 7.88
N LEU A 32 -5.23 4.87 7.59
CA LEU A 32 -3.93 4.89 6.93
C LEU A 32 -2.86 5.47 7.86
N ALA A 33 -1.89 4.65 8.28
CA ALA A 33 -0.73 5.12 9.04
C ALA A 33 0.27 5.86 8.14
N ALA A 34 0.46 7.15 8.41
CA ALA A 34 1.10 8.08 7.49
C ALA A 34 2.28 8.85 8.10
N GLY A 35 2.91 8.34 9.17
CA GLY A 35 4.08 8.97 9.76
C GLY A 35 3.77 10.29 10.48
N ILE A 36 4.84 11.03 10.78
CA ILE A 36 4.79 12.27 11.55
C ILE A 36 3.99 13.32 10.77
N ASN A 37 3.22 14.15 11.49
CA ASN A 37 2.49 15.24 10.89
C ASN A 37 3.44 16.22 10.14
N GLY A 38 3.05 16.61 8.93
CA GLY A 38 3.88 17.42 8.03
C GLY A 38 5.02 16.67 7.33
N GLY A 39 5.29 15.41 7.70
CA GLY A 39 6.26 14.55 7.03
C GLY A 39 5.83 14.12 5.62
N GLY A 40 6.76 13.53 4.86
CA GLY A 40 6.49 13.13 3.47
C GLY A 40 5.35 12.12 3.31
N TYR A 41 5.23 11.16 4.24
CA TYR A 41 4.11 10.22 4.27
C TYR A 41 2.77 10.91 4.55
N CYS A 42 2.75 11.91 5.43
CA CYS A 42 1.53 12.67 5.74
C CYS A 42 1.06 13.44 4.50
N GLN A 43 1.96 14.09 3.77
CA GLN A 43 1.64 14.82 2.54
C GLN A 43 1.05 13.90 1.46
N VAL A 44 1.67 12.74 1.23
CA VAL A 44 1.14 11.75 0.29
C VAL A 44 -0.22 11.21 0.78
N GLY A 45 -0.34 10.91 2.07
CA GLY A 45 -1.61 10.47 2.66
C GLY A 45 -2.75 11.48 2.49
N GLN A 46 -2.46 12.78 2.54
CA GLN A 46 -3.45 13.82 2.27
C GLN A 46 -3.92 13.81 0.82
N LEU A 47 -3.03 13.54 -0.15
CA LEU A 47 -3.42 13.37 -1.56
C LEU A 47 -4.35 12.15 -1.74
N TYR A 48 -4.00 11.02 -1.12
CA TYR A 48 -4.86 9.83 -1.13
C TYR A 48 -6.23 10.12 -0.49
N LYS A 49 -6.25 10.82 0.64
CA LYS A 49 -7.48 11.22 1.31
C LYS A 49 -8.37 12.08 0.41
N ALA A 50 -7.79 13.04 -0.31
CA ALA A 50 -8.54 13.92 -1.19
C ALA A 50 -9.09 13.17 -2.41
N GLU A 51 -8.32 12.26 -3.01
CA GLU A 51 -8.76 11.51 -4.19
C GLU A 51 -9.81 10.47 -3.84
N LEU A 52 -9.57 9.65 -2.81
CA LEU A 52 -10.51 8.59 -2.37
C LEU A 52 -11.82 9.14 -1.81
N ALA A 53 -11.81 10.35 -1.25
CA ALA A 53 -13.04 11.02 -0.82
C ALA A 53 -14.00 11.30 -1.99
N ARG A 54 -13.51 11.43 -3.23
CA ARG A 54 -14.35 11.60 -4.42
C ARG A 54 -15.17 10.35 -4.75
N ASP A 55 -14.64 9.19 -4.41
CA ASP A 55 -15.28 7.88 -4.57
C ASP A 55 -16.11 7.46 -3.35
N GLY A 56 -16.26 8.37 -2.36
CA GLY A 56 -17.02 8.11 -1.13
C GLY A 56 -16.27 7.29 -0.08
N ILE A 57 -14.94 7.15 -0.22
CA ILE A 57 -14.09 6.42 0.73
C ILE A 57 -13.45 7.42 1.69
N GLN A 58 -13.73 7.29 2.98
CA GLN A 58 -13.15 8.12 4.02
C GLN A 58 -11.76 7.62 4.41
N VAL A 59 -10.72 8.42 4.19
CA VAL A 59 -9.37 8.09 4.68
C VAL A 59 -9.11 8.81 6.00
N VAL A 60 -8.88 8.03 7.06
CA VAL A 60 -8.47 8.49 8.38
C VAL A 60 -6.95 8.36 8.48
N LEU A 61 -6.25 9.49 8.41
CA LEU A 61 -4.79 9.51 8.58
C LEU A 61 -4.44 9.34 10.05
N VAL A 62 -3.62 8.34 10.33
CA VAL A 62 -3.11 8.03 11.66
C VAL A 62 -1.66 8.49 11.73
N GLU A 63 -1.39 9.40 12.66
CA GLU A 63 -0.05 9.89 12.96
C GLU A 63 0.75 8.83 13.71
N THR A 64 2.02 8.68 13.30
CA THR A 64 2.99 7.73 13.83
C THR A 64 4.41 8.30 13.76
N GLU A 65 5.35 7.68 14.44
CA GLU A 65 6.77 8.03 14.47
C GLU A 65 7.52 7.62 13.21
N GLY A 66 6.94 6.74 12.37
CA GLY A 66 7.52 6.34 11.08
C GLY A 66 7.24 4.90 10.68
N SER A 67 8.05 4.38 9.75
CA SER A 67 7.82 3.07 9.09
C SER A 67 7.78 1.88 10.07
N VAL A 68 8.55 1.91 11.17
CA VAL A 68 8.57 0.80 12.14
C VAL A 68 7.26 0.73 12.93
N GLU A 69 6.80 1.86 13.46
CA GLU A 69 5.52 1.93 14.16
C GLU A 69 4.35 1.66 13.20
N ASN A 70 4.45 2.13 11.95
CA ASN A 70 3.50 1.82 10.89
C ASN A 70 3.30 0.31 10.70
N ILE A 71 4.39 -0.47 10.65
CA ILE A 71 4.32 -1.93 10.53
C ILE A 71 3.66 -2.53 11.78
N GLN A 72 4.05 -2.08 12.99
CA GLN A 72 3.47 -2.61 14.24
C GLN A 72 1.97 -2.38 14.33
N ARG A 73 1.51 -1.18 13.97
CA ARG A 73 0.07 -0.85 13.94
C ARG A 73 -0.69 -1.59 12.84
N LEU A 74 -0.02 -1.89 11.73
CA LEU A 74 -0.60 -2.69 10.65
C LEU A 74 -0.79 -4.16 11.07
N VAL A 75 0.22 -4.76 11.73
CA VAL A 75 0.19 -6.15 12.20
C VAL A 75 -0.81 -6.34 13.35
N SER A 76 -0.95 -5.35 14.23
CA SER A 76 -1.94 -5.38 15.32
C SER A 76 -3.38 -5.11 14.85
N GLY A 77 -3.59 -4.75 13.58
CA GLY A 77 -4.90 -4.40 13.03
C GLY A 77 -5.46 -3.07 13.53
N GLU A 78 -4.62 -2.21 14.12
CA GLU A 78 -5.04 -0.86 14.52
C GLU A 78 -5.32 0.04 13.31
N VAL A 79 -4.63 -0.24 12.19
CA VAL A 79 -4.78 0.44 10.90
C VAL A 79 -4.97 -0.55 9.76
N ASP A 80 -5.69 -0.14 8.72
CA ASP A 80 -5.99 -0.98 7.56
C ASP A 80 -4.90 -0.90 6.49
N ALA A 81 -4.17 0.21 6.45
CA ALA A 81 -3.10 0.46 5.51
C ALA A 81 -1.97 1.26 6.15
N ALA A 82 -0.74 1.10 5.66
CA ALA A 82 0.40 1.86 6.14
C ALA A 82 1.45 2.14 5.06
N PHE A 83 2.11 3.29 5.17
CA PHE A 83 3.30 3.59 4.36
C PHE A 83 4.56 3.02 5.02
N VAL A 84 5.36 2.30 4.25
CA VAL A 84 6.56 1.63 4.75
C VAL A 84 7.74 1.92 3.83
N GLN A 85 8.93 2.16 4.41
CA GLN A 85 10.15 2.32 3.63
C GLN A 85 10.67 0.95 3.17
N GLY A 86 11.17 0.88 1.94
CA GLY A 86 11.84 -0.31 1.43
C GLY A 86 13.08 -0.67 2.23
N GLY A 87 13.45 -1.95 2.25
CA GLY A 87 14.59 -2.44 3.03
C GLY A 87 14.27 -2.78 4.49
N LEU A 88 13.05 -2.51 4.97
CA LEU A 88 12.56 -3.06 6.24
C LEU A 88 12.01 -4.48 6.02
N GLU A 89 12.37 -5.39 6.92
CA GLU A 89 11.75 -6.71 6.99
C GLU A 89 10.29 -6.54 7.43
N LEU A 90 9.37 -6.91 6.55
CA LEU A 90 7.98 -7.09 6.92
C LEU A 90 7.86 -8.47 7.59
N PRO A 91 7.09 -8.60 8.67
CA PRO A 91 6.78 -9.92 9.20
C PRO A 91 6.20 -10.80 8.09
N GLN A 92 6.63 -12.07 8.03
CA GLN A 92 6.11 -13.06 7.09
C GLN A 92 4.71 -13.51 7.50
N ASP A 93 3.81 -12.55 7.60
CA ASP A 93 2.39 -12.80 7.70
C ASP A 93 1.83 -12.81 6.28
N GLU A 94 1.34 -13.97 5.82
CA GLU A 94 0.79 -14.13 4.45
C GLU A 94 -0.38 -13.20 4.17
N SER A 95 -0.96 -12.61 5.22
CA SER A 95 -2.06 -11.65 5.11
C SER A 95 -1.66 -10.23 4.72
N LEU A 96 -0.38 -9.87 4.89
CA LEU A 96 0.11 -8.54 4.54
C LEU A 96 0.37 -8.45 3.04
N GLN A 97 -0.35 -7.55 2.36
CA GLN A 97 -0.21 -7.36 0.92
C GLN A 97 0.37 -5.99 0.61
N SER A 98 1.46 -5.95 -0.16
CA SER A 98 1.95 -4.69 -0.71
C SER A 98 1.10 -4.27 -1.91
N LEU A 99 0.47 -3.10 -1.81
CA LEU A 99 -0.33 -2.49 -2.88
C LEU A 99 0.50 -1.84 -3.98
N GLY A 100 1.77 -1.54 -3.70
CA GLY A 100 2.67 -0.94 -4.67
C GLY A 100 3.73 -0.05 -4.04
N ALA A 101 4.71 0.34 -4.86
CA ALA A 101 5.73 1.30 -4.49
C ALA A 101 5.40 2.66 -5.12
N PHE A 102 5.43 3.74 -4.34
CA PHE A 102 5.04 5.08 -4.80
C PHE A 102 6.20 6.08 -4.75
N PHE A 103 7.35 5.69 -4.20
CA PHE A 103 8.53 6.57 -4.16
C PHE A 103 9.83 5.77 -4.33
N LEU A 104 10.65 6.24 -5.27
CA LEU A 104 12.06 5.88 -5.37
C LEU A 104 12.85 6.95 -4.60
N ASN A 105 13.46 6.57 -3.48
CA ASN A 105 14.49 7.42 -2.92
C ASN A 105 15.70 7.39 -3.87
N ARG A 106 15.86 8.42 -4.71
CA ARG A 106 17.16 8.74 -5.31
C ARG A 106 17.97 9.36 -4.18
N TRP A 107 18.90 8.63 -3.59
CA TRP A 107 19.82 9.24 -2.63
C TRP A 107 20.54 10.38 -3.37
N TRP A 108 20.23 11.62 -3.00
CA TRP A 108 21.03 12.77 -3.37
C TRP A 108 22.22 12.78 -2.44
N CYS A 109 23.16 11.87 -2.69
CA CYS A 109 24.51 12.10 -2.23
C CYS A 109 25.02 13.24 -3.10
N SER A 110 25.27 14.42 -2.51
CA SER A 110 26.16 15.37 -3.14
C SER A 110 27.43 14.59 -3.48
N ALA A 111 27.68 14.38 -4.78
CA ALA A 111 28.72 13.48 -5.29
C ALA A 111 30.15 13.85 -4.82
N GLU A 112 30.30 14.92 -4.07
CA GLU A 112 31.58 15.43 -3.59
C GLU A 112 32.10 14.70 -2.34
N SER A 113 31.27 14.05 -1.53
CA SER A 113 31.75 13.44 -0.26
C SER A 113 31.83 11.91 -0.23
N LEU A 114 31.28 11.19 -1.22
CA LEU A 114 31.32 9.71 -1.26
C LEU A 114 32.32 9.12 -2.26
N VAL A 115 32.88 9.93 -3.16
CA VAL A 115 33.91 9.48 -4.12
C VAL A 115 35.21 9.06 -3.42
N GLN A 116 35.42 9.47 -2.17
CA GLN A 116 36.67 9.21 -1.45
C GLN A 116 36.67 7.91 -0.60
N SER A 117 35.51 7.31 -0.28
CA SER A 117 35.44 6.21 0.71
C SER A 117 35.05 4.83 0.18
N GLU A 118 34.68 4.67 -1.10
CA GLU A 118 34.08 3.43 -1.60
C GLU A 118 34.72 2.87 -2.89
N LEU A 119 36.05 2.98 -2.99
CA LEU A 119 36.84 2.08 -3.83
C LEU A 119 37.05 0.73 -3.11
N MET A 120 35.97 0.06 -2.71
CA MET A 120 36.01 -1.35 -2.31
C MET A 120 35.49 -2.19 -3.48
N GLN A 121 36.42 -2.48 -4.37
CA GLN A 121 36.20 -3.21 -5.61
C GLN A 121 36.28 -4.71 -5.31
N GLU A 122 35.13 -5.37 -5.15
CA GLU A 122 35.07 -6.84 -5.19
C GLU A 122 34.19 -7.28 -6.38
N ASN A 123 34.84 -7.96 -7.33
CA ASN A 123 34.23 -8.75 -8.41
C ASN A 123 33.41 -8.06 -9.51
N GLY A 124 33.72 -6.79 -9.85
CA GLY A 124 33.42 -6.24 -11.19
C GLY A 124 31.95 -6.08 -11.57
N GLU A 125 31.01 -6.39 -10.69
CA GLU A 125 29.58 -6.21 -10.92
C GLU A 125 29.08 -5.00 -10.12
N THR A 126 28.71 -3.95 -10.84
CA THR A 126 28.13 -2.73 -10.26
C THR A 126 26.69 -3.01 -9.88
N TYR A 127 26.46 -3.48 -8.65
CA TYR A 127 25.12 -3.53 -8.08
C TYR A 127 24.78 -2.16 -7.48
N ALA A 128 24.19 -1.29 -8.28
CA ALA A 128 23.47 -0.15 -7.74
C ALA A 128 22.31 -0.68 -6.89
N LEU A 129 22.38 -0.53 -5.57
CA LEU A 129 21.32 -0.95 -4.64
C LEU A 129 20.03 -0.16 -4.91
N LEU A 130 19.20 -0.68 -5.81
CA LEU A 130 17.88 -0.18 -6.20
C LEU A 130 16.79 -0.62 -5.20
N GLN A 131 17.04 -0.58 -3.89
CA GLN A 131 16.15 -1.20 -2.89
C GLN A 131 15.37 -0.23 -1.98
N ASP A 132 15.56 1.08 -2.11
CA ASP A 132 14.93 2.04 -1.20
C ASP A 132 13.55 2.52 -1.73
N LEU A 133 12.65 1.56 -1.96
CA LEU A 133 11.28 1.75 -2.48
C LEU A 133 10.29 1.94 -1.34
N ARG A 134 9.69 3.13 -1.21
CA ARG A 134 8.56 3.33 -0.28
C ARG A 134 7.31 2.64 -0.84
N ARG A 135 6.64 1.84 0.00
CA ARG A 135 5.50 1.00 -0.37
C ARG A 135 4.27 1.33 0.47
N LEU A 136 3.10 1.11 -0.13
CA LEU A 136 1.83 1.03 0.57
C LEU A 136 1.53 -0.45 0.85
N VAL A 137 1.15 -0.78 2.08
CA VAL A 137 0.84 -2.16 2.52
C VAL A 137 -0.54 -2.19 3.17
N LEU A 138 -1.35 -3.19 2.85
CA LEU A 138 -2.67 -3.47 3.44
C LEU A 138 -2.59 -4.52 4.54
N ALA A 139 -3.45 -4.35 5.55
CA ALA A 139 -3.77 -5.37 6.54
C ALA A 139 -4.73 -6.43 5.97
N PRO A 140 -4.79 -7.64 6.58
CA PRO A 140 -5.84 -8.61 6.31
C PRO A 140 -7.25 -8.02 6.38
N PRO A 141 -8.19 -8.49 5.55
CA PRO A 141 -9.61 -8.35 5.87
C PRO A 141 -9.96 -9.15 7.14
N LEU A 142 -10.71 -8.54 8.06
CA LEU A 142 -11.28 -9.21 9.24
C LEU A 142 -12.29 -10.30 8.87
#